data_AF-A0A3D1A403-F1
#
_entry.id   AF-A0A3D1A403-F1
#
_cell.length_a   1.000
_cell.length_b   1.000
_cell.length_c   1.000
_cell.angle_alpha   90.00
_cell.angle_beta   90.00
_cell.angle_gamma   90.00
#
_symmetry.space_group_name_H-M   'P 1'
#
loop_
_entity.id
_entity.type
_entity.pdbx_description
1 polymer ?
#
loop_
_entity_poly.entity_id
_entity_poly.type
_entity_poly.pdbx_seq_one_letter_code
_entity_poly.pdbx_strand_id
1 'polypeptide(L)'
;MRKFWLTLTDARIRAVLKALRASGPGIGELVKEPAAAPAFFRPLRAALAAASAAPASSPAASRALAAAEDFTVRLENFFSYLALHKTAPDAPAREALLYLQRACGEAPGLLSPGGRAGAAAGIRGLCAGAHKSLALARAAAGSSPDGFPQNLKFSSIYSGLDAVFNAYESCAEALFKI
;
A
#
# COMPACT_ATOMS: atom_id res chain seq x y z
N MET A 1 27.93 -7.79 7.04
CA MET A 1 26.90 -8.78 7.42
C MET A 1 26.25 -8.55 8.79
N ARG A 2 27.00 -8.20 9.85
CA ARG A 2 26.45 -8.03 11.22
C ARG A 2 25.35 -6.96 11.36
N LYS A 3 25.47 -5.81 10.70
CA LYS A 3 24.43 -4.75 10.67
C LYS A 3 23.12 -5.21 10.02
N PHE A 4 23.21 -6.01 8.97
CA PHE A 4 22.06 -6.49 8.20
C PHE A 4 21.21 -7.51 8.97
N TRP A 5 21.89 -8.34 9.75
CA TRP A 5 21.24 -9.26 10.70
C TRP A 5 20.52 -8.50 11.83
N LEU A 6 21.11 -7.42 12.34
CA LEU A 6 20.52 -6.60 13.39
C LEU A 6 19.25 -5.85 12.93
N THR A 7 19.20 -5.39 11.67
CA THR A 7 17.99 -4.79 11.09
C THR A 7 16.89 -5.81 10.83
N LEU A 8 17.21 -7.07 10.51
CA LEU A 8 16.21 -8.13 10.41
C LEU A 8 15.71 -8.65 11.76
N THR A 9 16.42 -8.35 12.87
CA THR A 9 15.93 -8.61 14.23
C THR A 9 15.04 -7.50 14.80
N ASP A 10 14.95 -6.37 14.11
CA ASP A 10 14.11 -5.26 14.51
C ASP A 10 12.63 -5.61 14.43
N ALA A 11 11.93 -5.52 15.56
CA ALA A 11 10.51 -5.82 15.66
C ALA A 11 9.65 -4.96 14.70
N ARG A 12 10.07 -3.73 14.42
CA ARG A 12 9.37 -2.79 13.55
C ARG A 12 9.50 -3.19 12.10
N ILE A 13 10.71 -3.50 11.67
CA ILE A 13 10.97 -3.96 10.30
C ILE A 13 10.21 -5.28 10.05
N ARG A 14 10.20 -6.19 11.03
CA ARG A 14 9.40 -7.43 10.97
C ARG A 14 7.90 -7.14 10.86
N ALA A 15 7.37 -6.21 11.64
CA ALA A 15 5.96 -5.82 11.59
C ALA A 15 5.59 -5.19 10.25
N VAL A 16 6.43 -4.29 9.72
CA VAL A 16 6.26 -3.68 8.38
C VAL A 16 6.21 -4.76 7.30
N LEU A 17 7.20 -5.66 7.25
CA LEU A 17 7.21 -6.73 6.26
C LEU A 17 6.01 -7.66 6.39
N LYS A 18 5.58 -7.96 7.62
CA LYS A 18 4.38 -8.76 7.87
C LYS A 18 3.13 -8.07 7.33
N ALA A 19 2.99 -6.77 7.56
CA ALA A 19 1.88 -5.98 7.03
C ALA A 19 1.88 -5.98 5.49
N LEU A 20 3.01 -5.65 4.85
CA LEU A 20 3.11 -5.65 3.37
C LEU A 20 2.86 -7.04 2.77
N ARG A 21 3.43 -8.09 3.35
CA ARG A 21 3.22 -9.48 2.91
C ARG A 21 1.77 -9.94 3.08
N ALA A 22 1.09 -9.51 4.13
CA ALA A 22 -0.33 -9.83 4.32
C ALA A 22 -1.22 -9.04 3.35
N SER A 23 -0.94 -7.74 3.16
CA SER A 23 -1.70 -6.88 2.25
C SER A 23 -1.67 -7.36 0.81
N GLY A 24 -0.56 -7.90 0.32
CA GLY A 24 -0.44 -8.42 -1.06
C GLY A 24 -1.59 -9.36 -1.47
N PRO A 25 -1.67 -10.60 -0.93
CA PRO A 25 -2.78 -11.51 -1.21
C PRO A 25 -4.13 -10.99 -0.67
N GLY A 26 -4.11 -10.23 0.43
CA GLY A 26 -5.31 -9.64 1.03
C GLY A 26 -6.05 -8.68 0.09
N ILE A 27 -5.34 -7.92 -0.75
CA ILE A 27 -5.94 -7.02 -1.75
C ILE A 27 -6.87 -7.80 -2.68
N GLY A 28 -6.46 -8.99 -3.15
CA GLY A 28 -7.28 -9.80 -4.04
C GLY A 28 -8.61 -10.24 -3.41
N GLU A 29 -8.60 -10.55 -2.11
CA GLU A 29 -9.81 -10.89 -1.36
C GLU A 29 -10.68 -9.66 -1.06
N LEU A 30 -10.06 -8.53 -0.71
CA LEU A 30 -10.76 -7.26 -0.45
C LEU A 30 -11.38 -6.64 -1.71
N VAL A 31 -10.86 -6.93 -2.90
CA VAL A 31 -11.52 -6.57 -4.17
C VAL A 31 -12.85 -7.31 -4.34
N LYS A 32 -12.95 -8.55 -3.85
CA LYS A 32 -14.19 -9.36 -3.90
C LYS A 32 -15.16 -8.95 -2.80
N GLU A 33 -14.65 -8.71 -1.59
CA GLU A 33 -15.42 -8.40 -0.39
C GLU A 33 -14.86 -7.15 0.33
N PRO A 34 -15.14 -5.92 -0.16
CA PRO A 34 -14.60 -4.70 0.46
C PRO A 34 -15.05 -4.50 1.91
N ALA A 35 -16.22 -5.03 2.28
CA ALA A 35 -16.78 -4.93 3.63
C ALA A 35 -15.93 -5.67 4.68
N ALA A 36 -15.08 -6.61 4.27
CA ALA A 36 -14.17 -7.32 5.16
C ALA A 36 -12.93 -6.50 5.58
N ALA A 37 -12.73 -5.30 5.01
CA ALA A 37 -11.53 -4.50 5.24
C ALA A 37 -11.24 -4.20 6.72
N PRO A 38 -12.19 -3.74 7.55
CA PRO A 38 -11.89 -3.47 8.97
C PRO A 38 -11.43 -4.72 9.73
N ALA A 39 -12.06 -5.87 9.45
CA ALA A 39 -11.71 -7.14 10.08
C ALA A 39 -10.32 -7.63 9.63
N PHE A 40 -9.99 -7.45 8.35
CA PHE A 40 -8.70 -7.80 7.78
C PHE A 40 -7.56 -6.93 8.34
N PHE A 41 -7.73 -5.61 8.39
CA PHE A 41 -6.67 -4.67 8.78
C PHE A 41 -6.48 -4.54 10.30
N ARG A 42 -7.51 -4.82 11.12
CA ARG A 42 -7.43 -4.79 12.59
C ARG A 42 -6.19 -5.52 13.16
N PRO A 43 -5.93 -6.81 12.84
CA PRO A 43 -4.75 -7.50 13.34
C PRO A 43 -3.42 -6.91 12.82
N LEU A 44 -3.41 -6.30 11.63
CA LEU A 44 -2.21 -5.67 11.08
C LEU A 44 -1.89 -4.36 11.81
N ARG A 45 -2.90 -3.50 12.02
CA ARG A 45 -2.77 -2.28 12.81
C ARG A 45 -2.33 -2.56 14.24
N ALA A 46 -2.91 -3.58 14.89
CA ALA A 46 -2.50 -3.98 16.23
C ALA A 46 -1.02 -4.41 16.28
N ALA A 47 -0.53 -5.14 15.26
CA ALA A 47 0.86 -5.56 15.18
C ALA A 47 1.83 -4.37 14.95
N LEU A 48 1.45 -3.42 14.10
CA LEU A 48 2.24 -2.20 13.85
C LEU A 48 2.31 -1.33 15.12
N ALA A 49 1.16 -1.12 15.78
CA ALA A 49 1.08 -0.39 17.04
C ALA A 49 1.88 -1.07 18.17
N ALA A 50 1.85 -2.40 18.25
CA ALA A 50 2.69 -3.13 19.22
C ALA A 50 4.19 -2.95 18.93
N ALA A 51 4.58 -2.89 17.66
CA ALA A 51 5.97 -2.67 17.27
C ALA A 51 6.47 -1.25 17.53
N SER A 52 5.58 -0.25 17.56
CA SER A 52 5.95 1.14 17.89
C SER A 52 6.42 1.29 19.34
N ALA A 53 5.91 0.44 20.25
CA ALA A 53 6.33 0.38 21.64
C ALA A 53 7.71 -0.29 21.86
N ALA A 54 8.27 -0.95 20.85
CA ALA A 54 9.61 -1.52 20.94
C ALA A 54 10.67 -0.40 21.07
N PRO A 55 11.78 -0.60 21.80
CA PRO A 55 12.85 0.40 21.92
C PRO A 55 13.37 0.86 20.56
N ALA A 56 13.69 2.16 20.45
CA ALA A 56 14.22 2.73 19.21
C ALA A 56 15.64 2.23 18.93
N SER A 57 15.73 1.31 17.98
CA SER A 57 16.96 0.77 17.39
C SER A 57 17.56 1.70 16.33
N SER A 58 16.71 2.34 15.51
CA SER A 58 17.13 3.29 14.48
C SER A 58 15.99 4.23 14.02
N PRO A 59 16.30 5.48 13.61
CA PRO A 59 15.33 6.38 13.00
C PRO A 59 14.73 5.83 11.69
N ALA A 60 15.51 5.07 10.91
CA ALA A 60 15.06 4.49 9.65
C ALA A 60 13.94 3.45 9.87
N ALA A 61 14.08 2.58 10.89
CA ALA A 61 13.04 1.63 11.26
C ALA A 61 11.76 2.32 11.75
N SER A 62 11.88 3.42 12.51
CA SER A 62 10.72 4.22 12.93
C SER A 62 9.98 4.83 11.73
N ARG A 63 10.72 5.36 10.74
CA ARG A 63 10.12 5.93 9.51
C ARG A 63 9.41 4.87 8.68
N ALA A 64 10.03 3.69 8.53
CA ALA A 64 9.41 2.57 7.81
C ALA A 64 8.11 2.11 8.51
N LEU A 65 8.10 2.07 9.84
CA LEU A 65 6.90 1.74 10.62
C LEU A 65 5.78 2.77 10.40
N ALA A 66 6.07 4.06 10.58
CA ALA A 66 5.08 5.13 10.40
C ALA A 66 4.51 5.15 8.97
N ALA A 67 5.35 4.93 7.96
CA ALA A 67 4.89 4.84 6.58
C ALA A 67 4.03 3.58 6.33
N ALA A 68 4.34 2.46 6.98
CA ALA A 68 3.51 1.26 6.88
C ALA A 68 2.15 1.42 7.58
N GLU A 69 2.09 2.15 8.70
CA GLU A 69 0.84 2.51 9.37
C GLU A 69 -0.04 3.39 8.47
N ASP A 70 0.53 4.44 7.88
CA ASP A 70 -0.19 5.32 6.95
C ASP A 70 -0.70 4.56 5.72
N PHE A 71 0.14 3.70 5.12
CA PHE A 71 -0.27 2.81 4.04
C PHE A 71 -1.44 1.90 4.44
N THR A 72 -1.34 1.25 5.60
CA THR A 72 -2.36 0.32 6.12
C THR A 72 -3.70 1.04 6.33
N VAL A 73 -3.66 2.22 6.95
CA VAL A 73 -4.86 3.02 7.22
C VAL A 73 -5.50 3.52 5.92
N ARG A 74 -4.70 4.02 4.97
CA ARG A 74 -5.24 4.49 3.69
C ARG A 74 -5.87 3.36 2.88
N LEU A 75 -5.24 2.19 2.88
CA LEU A 75 -5.77 1.02 2.17
C LEU A 75 -7.07 0.52 2.82
N GLU A 76 -7.13 0.47 4.16
CA GLU A 76 -8.36 0.16 4.90
C GLU A 76 -9.48 1.17 4.56
N ASN A 77 -9.16 2.46 4.57
CA ASN A 77 -10.12 3.52 4.26
C ASN A 77 -10.63 3.44 2.83
N PHE A 78 -9.76 3.13 1.86
CA PHE A 78 -10.15 2.95 0.47
C PHE A 78 -11.21 1.83 0.32
N PHE A 79 -10.96 0.64 0.87
CA PHE A 79 -11.92 -0.46 0.78
C PHE A 79 -13.18 -0.20 1.64
N SER A 80 -13.04 0.42 2.80
CA SER A 80 -14.19 0.80 3.63
C SER A 80 -15.09 1.82 2.92
N TYR A 81 -14.51 2.74 2.15
CA TYR A 81 -15.25 3.69 1.32
C TYR A 81 -16.01 2.99 0.19
N LEU A 82 -15.38 2.03 -0.48
CA LEU A 82 -16.04 1.18 -1.48
C LEU A 82 -17.23 0.42 -0.88
N ALA A 83 -17.06 -0.16 0.32
CA ALA A 83 -18.12 -0.86 1.04
C ALA A 83 -19.28 0.08 1.44
N LEU A 84 -18.95 1.25 2.00
CA LEU A 84 -19.93 2.28 2.39
C LEU A 84 -20.82 2.68 1.21
N HIS A 85 -20.22 2.84 0.04
CA HIS A 85 -20.92 3.23 -1.18
C HIS A 85 -21.48 2.06 -1.98
N LYS A 86 -21.39 0.82 -1.46
CA LYS A 86 -21.82 -0.43 -2.10
C LYS A 86 -21.29 -0.55 -3.53
N THR A 87 -20.04 -0.18 -3.73
CA THR A 87 -19.37 -0.21 -5.04
C THR A 87 -18.22 -1.20 -5.04
N ALA A 88 -18.07 -1.90 -6.16
CA ALA A 88 -16.86 -2.64 -6.46
C ALA A 88 -15.84 -1.73 -7.17
N PRO A 89 -14.53 -2.04 -7.08
CA PRO A 89 -13.54 -1.37 -7.92
C PRO A 89 -13.89 -1.59 -9.41
N ASP A 90 -13.78 -0.55 -10.23
CA ASP A 90 -13.90 -0.64 -11.68
C ASP A 90 -12.62 -1.20 -12.32
N ALA A 91 -12.57 -1.31 -13.65
CA ALA A 91 -11.43 -1.90 -14.33
C ALA A 91 -10.10 -1.15 -14.05
N PRO A 92 -10.02 0.19 -14.13
CA PRO A 92 -8.80 0.92 -13.77
C PRO A 92 -8.39 0.73 -12.30
N ALA A 93 -9.34 0.79 -11.37
CA ALA A 93 -9.04 0.57 -9.95
C ALA A 93 -8.57 -0.87 -9.68
N ARG A 94 -9.14 -1.88 -10.35
CA ARG A 94 -8.67 -3.28 -10.25
C ARG A 94 -7.26 -3.43 -10.80
N GLU A 95 -6.96 -2.83 -11.95
CA GLU A 95 -5.62 -2.88 -12.54
C GLU A 95 -4.59 -2.24 -11.60
N ALA A 96 -4.89 -1.06 -11.05
CA ALA A 96 -4.07 -0.41 -10.04
C ALA A 96 -3.87 -1.32 -8.82
N LEU A 97 -4.94 -1.90 -8.24
CA LEU A 97 -4.82 -2.82 -7.11
C LEU A 97 -3.98 -4.07 -7.41
N LEU A 98 -3.98 -4.57 -8.66
CA LEU A 98 -3.10 -5.66 -9.09
C LEU A 98 -1.62 -5.22 -9.12
N TYR A 99 -1.32 -4.00 -9.56
CA TYR A 99 0.03 -3.44 -9.46
C TYR A 99 0.47 -3.32 -8.00
N LEU A 100 -0.41 -2.85 -7.11
CA LEU A 100 -0.12 -2.77 -5.67
C LEU A 100 0.15 -4.14 -5.06
N GLN A 101 -0.68 -5.14 -5.38
CA GLN A 101 -0.49 -6.51 -4.93
C GLN A 101 0.88 -7.07 -5.35
N ARG A 102 1.27 -6.86 -6.61
CA ARG A 102 2.59 -7.26 -7.11
C ARG A 102 3.71 -6.51 -6.39
N ALA A 103 3.55 -5.21 -6.17
CA ALA A 103 4.56 -4.38 -5.49
C ALA A 103 4.76 -4.86 -4.04
N CYS A 104 3.68 -5.15 -3.31
CA CYS A 104 3.76 -5.77 -1.98
C CYS A 104 4.58 -7.08 -1.99
N GLY A 105 4.53 -7.86 -3.07
CA GLY A 105 5.34 -9.07 -3.27
C GLY A 105 6.84 -8.81 -3.42
N GLU A 106 7.23 -7.67 -4.00
CA GLU A 106 8.63 -7.25 -4.18
C GLU A 106 9.26 -6.67 -2.92
N ALA A 107 8.45 -6.17 -1.98
CA ALA A 107 8.91 -5.46 -0.78
C ALA A 107 9.99 -6.21 0.07
N PRO A 108 9.93 -7.54 0.24
CA PRO A 108 11.01 -8.27 0.94
C PRO A 108 12.38 -8.14 0.25
N GLY A 109 12.41 -7.96 -1.07
CA GLY A 109 13.64 -7.81 -1.85
C GLY A 109 14.40 -6.52 -1.52
N LEU A 110 13.72 -5.47 -1.03
CA LEU A 110 14.33 -4.21 -0.58
C LEU A 110 15.32 -4.41 0.57
N LEU A 111 15.14 -5.46 1.35
CA LEU A 111 16.01 -5.83 2.46
C LEU A 111 16.95 -6.98 2.11
N SER A 112 17.24 -7.23 0.82
CA SER A 112 18.27 -8.19 0.40
C SER A 112 19.40 -7.46 -0.33
N PRO A 113 20.69 -7.65 0.00
CA PRO A 113 21.78 -6.91 -0.65
C PRO A 113 21.85 -7.14 -2.16
N GLY A 114 21.59 -8.37 -2.62
CA GLY A 114 21.60 -8.72 -4.04
C GLY A 114 20.29 -8.42 -4.78
N GLY A 115 19.18 -8.25 -4.05
CA GLY A 115 17.85 -7.99 -4.62
C GLY A 115 17.37 -6.54 -4.52
N ARG A 116 18.01 -5.71 -3.68
CA ARG A 116 17.52 -4.38 -3.29
C ARG A 116 17.28 -3.45 -4.48
N ALA A 117 18.25 -3.34 -5.39
CA ALA A 117 18.13 -2.45 -6.54
C ALA A 117 17.04 -2.93 -7.52
N GLY A 118 16.96 -4.23 -7.77
CA GLY A 118 15.94 -4.84 -8.61
C GLY A 118 14.53 -4.66 -8.04
N ALA A 119 14.35 -4.96 -6.76
CA ALA A 119 13.07 -4.77 -6.06
C ALA A 119 12.63 -3.31 -6.06
N ALA A 120 13.55 -2.36 -5.82
CA ALA A 120 13.24 -0.93 -5.87
C ALA A 120 12.81 -0.48 -7.28
N ALA A 121 13.50 -0.95 -8.32
CA ALA A 121 13.13 -0.65 -9.71
C ALA A 121 11.77 -1.27 -10.07
N GLY A 122 11.52 -2.52 -9.69
CA GLY A 122 10.25 -3.21 -9.90
C GLY A 122 9.09 -2.49 -9.22
N ILE A 123 9.24 -2.13 -7.95
CA ILE A 123 8.24 -1.35 -7.20
C ILE A 123 7.94 -0.03 -7.89
N ARG A 124 8.97 0.76 -8.26
CA ARG A 124 8.75 2.03 -8.97
C ARG A 124 8.01 1.84 -10.28
N GLY A 125 8.35 0.81 -11.06
CA GLY A 125 7.66 0.48 -12.31
C GLY A 125 6.17 0.15 -12.10
N LEU A 126 5.86 -0.64 -11.07
CA LEU A 126 4.49 -1.01 -10.71
C LEU A 126 3.68 0.20 -10.23
N CYS A 127 4.26 1.04 -9.36
CA CYS A 127 3.60 2.26 -8.88
C CYS A 127 3.38 3.26 -10.03
N ALA A 128 4.37 3.46 -10.90
CA ALA A 128 4.22 4.32 -12.07
C ALA A 128 3.13 3.82 -13.03
N GLY A 129 3.03 2.50 -13.23
CA GLY A 129 1.96 1.88 -14.01
C GLY A 129 0.57 2.16 -13.40
N ALA A 130 0.43 1.99 -12.09
CA ALA A 130 -0.81 2.28 -11.38
C ALA A 130 -1.22 3.75 -11.46
N HIS A 131 -0.29 4.67 -11.16
CA HIS A 131 -0.51 6.12 -11.27
C HIS A 131 -0.95 6.52 -12.67
N LYS A 132 -0.33 5.95 -13.71
CA LYS A 132 -0.74 6.17 -15.10
C LYS A 132 -2.18 5.70 -15.36
N SER A 133 -2.53 4.48 -14.95
CA SER A 133 -3.89 3.95 -15.14
C SER A 133 -4.93 4.82 -14.42
N LEU A 134 -4.66 5.26 -13.19
CA LEU A 134 -5.55 6.12 -12.42
C LEU A 134 -5.67 7.53 -13.02
N ALA A 135 -4.56 8.11 -13.49
CA ALA A 135 -4.56 9.42 -14.14
C ALA A 135 -5.39 9.42 -15.43
N LEU A 136 -5.25 8.38 -16.27
CA LEU A 136 -6.04 8.22 -17.49
C LEU A 136 -7.53 8.03 -17.16
N ALA A 137 -7.86 7.21 -16.17
CA ALA A 137 -9.25 6.99 -15.75
C ALA A 137 -9.88 8.28 -15.20
N ARG A 138 -9.12 9.08 -14.45
CA ARG A 138 -9.57 10.38 -13.94
C ARG A 138 -9.78 11.40 -15.06
N ALA A 139 -8.87 11.46 -16.04
CA ALA A 139 -9.00 12.33 -17.19
C ALA A 139 -10.27 11.98 -18.00
N ALA A 140 -10.51 10.69 -18.24
CA ALA A 140 -11.70 10.21 -18.93
C ALA A 140 -13.00 10.59 -18.18
N ALA A 141 -13.04 10.40 -16.85
CA ALA A 141 -14.17 10.81 -16.02
C ALA A 141 -14.39 12.33 -16.01
N GLY A 142 -13.32 13.12 -16.05
CA GLY A 142 -13.40 14.59 -16.12
C GLY A 142 -13.87 15.13 -17.47
N SER A 143 -13.63 14.40 -18.57
CA SER A 143 -14.04 14.80 -19.93
C SER A 143 -15.49 14.49 -20.29
N SER A 144 -16.25 13.79 -19.45
CA SER A 144 -17.68 13.54 -19.66
C SER A 144 -18.54 14.57 -18.90
N PRO A 145 -19.24 15.48 -19.61
CA PRO A 145 -20.12 16.47 -18.97
C PRO A 145 -21.42 15.85 -18.43
N ASP A 146 -21.87 14.73 -18.99
CA ASP A 146 -23.05 13.99 -18.51
C ASP A 146 -22.64 13.06 -17.35
N GLY A 147 -23.21 13.24 -16.16
CA GLY A 147 -22.94 12.38 -14.99
C GLY A 147 -22.04 12.97 -13.89
N PHE A 148 -22.03 14.30 -13.73
CA PHE A 148 -21.22 15.02 -12.73
C PHE A 148 -21.15 14.37 -11.32
N PRO A 149 -22.26 13.89 -10.70
CA PRO A 149 -22.19 13.22 -9.39
C PRO A 149 -21.45 11.88 -9.43
N GLN A 150 -21.61 11.08 -10.50
CA GLN A 150 -20.83 9.86 -10.69
C GLN A 150 -19.36 10.20 -10.92
N ASN A 151 -19.05 11.24 -11.69
CA ASN A 151 -17.68 11.64 -12.01
C ASN A 151 -16.92 12.14 -10.76
N LEU A 152 -17.59 12.85 -9.85
CA LEU A 152 -17.03 13.22 -8.55
C LEU A 152 -16.69 11.99 -7.69
N LYS A 153 -17.58 10.99 -7.66
CA LYS A 153 -17.35 9.73 -6.94
C LYS A 153 -16.13 8.98 -7.49
N PHE A 154 -16.01 8.86 -8.81
CA PHE A 154 -14.85 8.23 -9.44
C PHE A 154 -13.55 9.01 -9.19
N SER A 155 -13.59 10.34 -9.29
CA SER A 155 -12.44 11.20 -8.96
C SER A 155 -11.97 11.01 -7.52
N SER A 156 -12.90 10.88 -6.56
CA SER A 156 -12.59 10.59 -5.17
C SER A 156 -11.97 9.20 -4.99
N ILE A 157 -12.56 8.15 -5.58
CA ILE A 157 -12.03 6.77 -5.53
C ILE A 157 -10.61 6.71 -6.09
N TYR A 158 -10.37 7.30 -7.27
CA TYR A 158 -9.04 7.29 -7.88
C TYR A 158 -8.02 8.09 -7.06
N SER A 159 -8.39 9.26 -6.54
CA SER A 159 -7.52 10.03 -5.65
C SER A 159 -7.21 9.33 -4.33
N GLY A 160 -8.17 8.59 -3.79
CA GLY A 160 -7.99 7.77 -2.60
C GLY A 160 -6.99 6.65 -2.84
N LEU A 161 -7.10 5.97 -3.99
CA LEU A 161 -6.17 4.91 -4.38
C LEU A 161 -4.77 5.47 -4.71
N ASP A 162 -4.68 6.62 -5.36
CA ASP A 162 -3.41 7.33 -5.61
C ASP A 162 -2.68 7.64 -4.29
N ALA A 163 -3.43 8.10 -3.27
CA ALA A 163 -2.88 8.33 -1.94
C ALA A 163 -2.38 7.05 -1.25
N VAL A 164 -3.01 5.91 -1.50
CA VAL A 164 -2.51 4.59 -1.05
C VAL A 164 -1.15 4.30 -1.69
N PHE A 165 -0.99 4.53 -2.99
CA PHE A 165 0.28 4.34 -3.68
C PHE A 165 1.38 5.25 -3.14
N ASN A 166 1.09 6.53 -2.94
CA ASN A 166 2.06 7.48 -2.38
C ASN A 166 2.55 7.05 -0.98
N ALA A 167 1.65 6.51 -0.14
CA ALA A 167 2.00 5.99 1.17
C ALA A 167 2.83 4.69 1.07
N TYR A 168 2.46 3.79 0.15
CA TYR A 168 3.24 2.58 -0.12
C TYR A 168 4.65 2.90 -0.63
N GLU A 169 4.81 3.85 -1.55
CA GLU A 169 6.11 4.30 -2.06
C GLU A 169 6.97 4.90 -0.96
N SER A 170 6.38 5.71 -0.08
CA SER A 170 7.06 6.24 1.11
C SER A 170 7.56 5.11 2.03
N CYS A 171 6.77 4.06 2.20
CA CYS A 171 7.15 2.87 2.97
C CYS A 171 8.30 2.10 2.28
N ALA A 172 8.21 1.88 0.97
CA ALA A 172 9.25 1.21 0.19
C ALA A 172 10.57 2.01 0.20
N GLU A 173 10.51 3.33 0.08
CA GLU A 173 11.68 4.21 0.17
C GLU A 173 12.32 4.14 1.56
N ALA A 174 11.50 4.16 2.62
CA ALA A 174 11.99 4.02 3.98
C ALA A 174 12.71 2.68 4.18
N LEU A 175 12.15 1.57 3.67
CA LEU A 175 12.76 0.24 3.71
C LEU A 175 14.07 0.16 2.91
N PHE A 176 14.13 0.81 1.76
CA PHE A 176 15.34 0.86 0.92
C PHE A 176 16.53 1.53 1.63
N LYS A 177 16.25 2.55 2.45
CA LYS A 177 17.24 3.35 3.19
C LYS A 177 17.73 2.69 4.48
N ILE A 178 17.22 1.51 4.84
CA ILE A 178 17.68 0.70 5.99
C ILE A 178 18.99 -0.02 5.66
#